data_AF-A0A1H9S157-F1
#
_entry.id   AF-A0A1H9S157-F1
#
_cell.length_a   1.000
_cell.length_b   1.000
_cell.length_c   1.000
_cell.angle_alpha   90.00
_cell.angle_beta   90.00
_cell.angle_gamma   90.00
#
_symmetry.space_group_name_H-M   'P 1'
#
loop_
_entity.id
_entity.type
_entity.pdbx_description
1 polymer ?
#
loop_
_entity_poly.entity_id
_entity_poly.type
_entity_poly.pdbx_seq_one_letter_code
_entity_poly.pdbx_strand_id
1 'polypeptide(L)' 'MDDTPCPACLSAPCAVIDRRITEHGLRITFECDRCEHVWDVVF' A
#
# COMPACT_ATOMS: atom_id res chain seq x y z
N MET A 1 7.34 -12.66 -2.64
CA MET A 1 7.11 -11.35 -3.30
C MET A 1 5.76 -10.92 -2.81
N ASP A 2 5.75 -9.96 -1.88
CA ASP A 2 4.53 -9.49 -1.21
C ASP A 2 3.87 -8.45 -2.12
N ASP A 3 3.09 -8.93 -3.08
CA ASP A 3 2.29 -8.08 -3.97
C ASP A 3 0.96 -7.84 -3.26
N THR A 4 0.89 -6.78 -2.45
CA THR A 4 -0.37 -6.43 -1.79
C THR A 4 -1.34 -5.92 -2.86
N PRO A 5 -2.42 -6.66 -3.18
CA PRO A 5 -3.35 -6.26 -4.22
C PRO A 5 -4.16 -5.05 -3.76
N CYS A 6 -4.57 -4.19 -4.70
CA CYS A 6 -5.43 -3.07 -4.37
C CYS A 6 -6.78 -3.55 -3.81
N PRO A 7 -7.21 -3.09 -2.61
CA PRO A 7 -8.49 -3.49 -2.04
C PRO A 7 -9.69 -3.00 -2.86
N ALA A 8 -9.53 -1.95 -3.67
CA ALA A 8 -10.60 -1.39 -4.48
C ALA A 8 -10.81 -2.11 -5.82
N CYS A 9 -9.71 -2.46 -6.51
CA CYS A 9 -9.79 -3.01 -7.88
C CYS A 9 -9.19 -4.41 -8.03
N LEU A 10 -8.62 -4.97 -6.94
CA LEU A 10 -7.96 -6.29 -6.89
C LEU A 10 -6.88 -6.47 -7.97
N SER A 11 -6.29 -5.37 -8.44
CA SER A 11 -5.22 -5.36 -9.43
C SER A 11 -3.86 -5.42 -8.72
N ALA A 12 -2.93 -6.19 -9.28
CA ALA A 12 -1.51 -6.28 -8.89
C ALA A 12 -0.63 -5.38 -9.81
N PRO A 13 0.62 -5.00 -9.44
CA PRO A 13 1.15 -4.53 -8.15
C PRO A 13 0.81 -3.06 -7.92
N CYS A 14 0.66 -2.65 -6.65
CA CYS A 14 0.56 -1.23 -6.30
C CYS A 14 1.91 -0.68 -5.82
N ALA A 15 2.19 0.57 -6.17
CA ALA A 15 3.47 1.21 -5.86
C ALA A 15 3.50 1.65 -4.40
N VAL A 16 4.62 1.43 -3.71
CA VAL A 16 4.85 2.02 -2.38
C VAL A 16 5.26 3.48 -2.58
N ILE A 17 4.43 4.39 -2.08
CA ILE A 17 4.67 5.84 -2.20
C ILE A 17 5.24 6.45 -0.90
N ASP A 18 5.00 5.80 0.25
CA ASP A 18 5.54 6.24 1.54
C ASP A 18 5.83 5.06 2.45
N ARG A 19 6.89 5.17 3.27
CA ARG A 19 7.21 4.20 4.32
C ARG A 19 7.72 4.94 5.55
N ARG A 20 7.08 4.71 6.70
CA ARG A 20 7.46 5.36 7.95
C ARG A 20 7.30 4.44 9.15
N ILE A 21 8.26 4.52 10.06
CA ILE A 21 8.19 3.83 11.35
C ILE A 21 7.43 4.75 12.30
N THR A 22 6.36 4.22 12.90
CA THR A 22 5.52 4.92 13.87
C THR A 22 5.68 4.26 15.24
N GLU A 23 5.17 4.90 16.30
CA GLU A 23 5.13 4.29 17.65
C GLU A 23 4.34 2.97 17.70
N HIS A 24 3.45 2.75 16.72
CA HIS A 24 2.59 1.57 16.60
C HIS A 24 3.13 0.48 15.65
N GLY A 25 4.25 0.70 14.95
CA GLY A 25 4.79 -0.24 13.97
C GLY A 25 5.20 0.40 12.63
N LEU A 26 5.45 -0.43 11.62
CA LEU A 26 5.85 0.02 10.29
C LEU A 26 4.61 0.34 9.46
N ARG A 27 4.40 1.61 9.13
CA ARG A 27 3.32 2.06 8.24
C ARG A 27 3.85 2.21 6.82
N ILE A 28 3.25 1.49 5.88
CA ILE A 28 3.57 1.55 4.45
C ILE A 28 2.33 2.06 3.71
N THR A 29 2.49 3.08 2.89
CA THR A 29 1.42 3.63 2.04
C THR A 29 1.60 3.15 0.62
N PHE A 30 0.52 2.62 0.05
CA PHE A 30 0.45 2.10 -1.30
C PHE A 30 -0.47 2.97 -2.15
N GLU A 31 -0.12 3.12 -3.42
CA GLU A 31 -0.93 3.77 -4.45
C GLU A 31 -1.16 2.79 -5.59
N CYS A 32 -2.43 2.60 -5.97
CA CYS A 32 -2.78 1.79 -7.12
C CYS A 32 -2.60 2.58 -8.41
N ASP A 33 -1.70 2.12 -9.29
CA ASP A 33 -1.47 2.74 -10.60
C ASP A 33 -2.72 2.74 -11.50
N ARG A 34 -3.65 1.80 -11.30
CA ARG A 34 -4.84 1.61 -12.15
C ARG A 34 -6.00 2.52 -11.79
N CYS A 35 -6.26 2.68 -10.49
CA CYS A 35 -7.44 3.42 -10.00
C CYS A 35 -7.07 4.55 -9.04
N GLU A 36 -5.77 4.85 -8.90
CA GLU A 36 -5.22 5.90 -8.04
C GLU A 36 -5.68 5.78 -6.58
N HIS A 37 -6.06 4.57 -6.16
CA HIS A 37 -6.51 4.31 -4.80
C HIS A 37 -5.30 4.27 -3.87
N VAL A 38 -5.34 5.10 -2.82
CA VAL A 38 -4.28 5.21 -1.82
C VAL A 38 -4.75 4.61 -0.50
N TRP A 39 -3.96 3.71 0.07
CA TRP A 39 -4.23 3.10 1.37
C TRP A 39 -2.95 2.80 2.12
N ASP A 40 -3.07 2.59 3.43
CA ASP A 40 -1.94 2.25 4.28
C ASP A 40 -2.12 0.91 4.99
N VAL A 41 -0.99 0.23 5.19
CA VAL A 41 -0.88 -1.03 5.93
C VAL A 41 0.10 -0.82 7.07
N VAL A 42 -0.27 -1.30 8.26
CA VAL A 42 0.58 -1.26 9.46
C VAL A 42 1.01 -2.69 9.80
N PHE A 43 2.32 -2.89 9.90
CA PHE A 43 2.97 -4.15 10.33
C PHE A 43 3.52 -4.03 11.75
#